data_AF-A0A7K0XIG7-F1
#
_entry.id   AF-A0A7K0XIG7-F1
#
_cell.length_a   1.000
_cell.length_b   1.000
_cell.length_c   1.000
_cell.angle_alpha   90.00
_cell.angle_beta   90.00
_cell.angle_gamma   90.00
#
_symmetry.space_group_name_H-M   'P 1'
#
loop_
_entity.id
_entity.type
_entity.pdbx_description
1 polymer ?
#
loop_
_entity_poly.entity_id
_entity_poly.type
_entity_poly.pdbx_seq_one_letter_code
_entity_poly.pdbx_strand_id
1 'polypeptide(L)'
;MKPASNIIAAPSSAILVMLPKPLIDEADNHVHEHVCCKEGSVPGGFQLMTGSMSDGALRERPTAARQADARRSNPQQGWRRGFAFVLAAFAALLMTVAPALAADTGLKGTVKDPASGTGIAGVVIAVAGEGFSESATTDADGKWTVALPGSGTFTITIDTSTLPSGLGLADPERGTTSVNAFDGQTKTIIFPLGDGSAAAPESEAASKWSQIPQLTVDGIIFGIVIALAAVGLSLVFGTTKLTNFAHGELIALGALLTFFFSSIVGLPLVLAIIIAVLVSAFLGGWVQNRVLWKQLRMRGTGLIAALVVSIGLGFFLRYFFLFVFGGQTRQFNEFAGQAGIDIGPVLITPKDLIASIVGIILIGLTTFWLLRTKAGKATRAVADNPALASASGIEVEKVISTVWVLGAGLAGFSGVMIGLQSGVSWYMGFQILLLVFAGTVLGGLGTAFGAILGSLIVGVLIQLSTLVIPTELKYVGACVVLILILLIRPEGILGRRERIG
;
A
#
# COMPACT_ATOMS: atom_id res chain seq x y z
N MET A 1 -4.38 -67.81 13.15
CA MET A 1 -4.67 -68.06 11.72
C MET A 1 -3.95 -67.01 10.87
N LYS A 2 -3.67 -67.32 9.59
CA LYS A 2 -3.25 -66.43 8.47
C LYS A 2 -4.37 -66.47 7.39
N PRO A 3 -4.31 -65.79 6.23
CA PRO A 3 -3.34 -64.80 5.69
C PRO A 3 -3.84 -63.36 6.00
N ALA A 4 -3.63 -62.25 5.27
CA ALA A 4 -2.87 -61.85 4.05
C ALA A 4 -2.40 -60.37 4.23
N SER A 5 -1.36 -59.77 3.62
CA SER A 5 -0.37 -60.08 2.56
C SER A 5 -0.59 -59.48 1.16
N ASN A 6 -0.04 -58.26 0.96
CA ASN A 6 0.47 -57.60 -0.28
C ASN A 6 0.93 -56.17 0.16
N ILE A 7 2.11 -55.59 -0.10
CA ILE A 7 3.26 -55.81 -1.03
C ILE A 7 2.82 -55.84 -2.52
N ILE A 8 3.44 -55.18 -3.51
CA ILE A 8 4.69 -54.39 -3.71
C ILE A 8 4.31 -53.19 -4.65
N ALA A 9 5.06 -52.13 -4.97
CA ALA A 9 6.45 -51.66 -4.75
C ALA A 9 6.52 -50.11 -4.90
N ALA A 10 7.73 -49.53 -4.98
CA ALA A 10 7.98 -48.16 -5.47
C ALA A 10 9.05 -48.16 -6.60
N PRO A 11 8.98 -47.27 -7.60
CA PRO A 11 10.01 -47.16 -8.64
C PRO A 11 10.86 -45.87 -8.52
N SER A 12 12.18 -46.03 -8.41
CA SER A 12 13.15 -44.97 -8.76
C SER A 12 13.85 -45.34 -10.06
N SER A 13 13.62 -44.56 -11.11
CA SER A 13 14.42 -44.48 -12.35
C SER A 13 14.19 -43.09 -12.95
N ALA A 14 15.16 -42.19 -12.92
CA ALA A 14 16.25 -42.10 -13.89
C ALA A 14 15.77 -41.66 -15.29
N ILE A 15 15.63 -40.34 -15.48
CA ILE A 15 15.69 -39.70 -16.80
C ILE A 15 16.97 -38.85 -16.83
N LEU A 16 17.72 -38.97 -17.92
CA LEU A 16 19.10 -38.51 -18.02
C LEU A 16 19.19 -37.06 -18.55
N VAL A 17 20.23 -36.38 -18.06
CA VAL A 17 20.77 -35.09 -18.53
C VAL A 17 20.67 -34.89 -20.06
N MET A 18 20.16 -33.73 -20.47
CA MET A 18 20.56 -33.13 -21.75
C MET A 18 20.68 -31.60 -21.64
N LEU A 19 21.88 -31.14 -21.26
CA LEU A 19 22.28 -29.73 -21.31
C LEU A 19 22.95 -29.44 -22.67
N PRO A 20 22.47 -28.45 -23.46
CA PRO A 20 23.30 -27.87 -24.50
C PRO A 20 24.41 -27.04 -23.83
N LYS A 21 25.67 -27.38 -24.09
CA LYS A 21 26.82 -26.53 -23.72
C LYS A 21 26.83 -25.27 -24.61
N PRO A 22 27.35 -24.13 -24.11
CA PRO A 22 27.67 -23.01 -25.00
C PRO A 22 28.80 -23.41 -25.94
N LEU A 23 28.66 -23.10 -27.23
CA LEU A 23 29.81 -22.92 -28.11
C LEU A 23 30.40 -21.53 -27.84
N ILE A 24 31.71 -21.50 -27.63
CA ILE A 24 32.54 -20.33 -27.82
C ILE A 24 33.27 -20.59 -29.13
N ASP A 25 33.13 -19.70 -30.10
CA ASP A 25 34.14 -19.54 -31.15
C ASP A 25 34.12 -18.10 -31.68
N GLU A 26 35.23 -17.72 -32.29
CA GLU A 26 35.66 -16.34 -32.59
C GLU A 26 34.90 -15.69 -33.77
N ALA A 27 35.05 -14.35 -33.89
CA ALA A 27 34.59 -13.48 -34.99
C ALA A 27 33.06 -13.24 -35.10
N ASP A 28 32.57 -12.06 -35.50
CA ASP A 28 33.21 -11.08 -36.38
C ASP A 28 33.04 -9.60 -35.95
N ASN A 29 33.79 -8.70 -36.61
CA ASN A 29 33.98 -7.30 -36.24
C ASN A 29 33.29 -6.33 -37.22
N HIS A 30 32.21 -5.68 -36.78
CA HIS A 30 31.66 -4.51 -37.46
C HIS A 30 31.24 -3.40 -36.49
N VAL A 31 32.17 -2.47 -36.25
CA VAL A 31 31.87 -1.12 -35.73
C VAL A 31 31.61 -0.17 -36.90
N HIS A 32 30.71 0.79 -36.67
CA HIS A 32 30.21 1.78 -37.64
C HIS A 32 31.28 2.51 -38.45
N GLU A 33 30.90 2.88 -39.68
CA GLU A 33 31.49 3.98 -40.43
C GLU A 33 31.50 5.27 -39.60
N HIS A 34 32.58 6.07 -39.69
CA HIS A 34 32.44 7.53 -39.80
C HIS A 34 33.73 8.20 -40.32
N VAL A 35 33.61 8.80 -41.51
CA VAL A 35 34.27 10.04 -41.96
C VAL A 35 35.81 10.10 -41.94
N CYS A 36 36.35 10.01 -43.16
CA CYS A 36 37.70 10.41 -43.56
C CYS A 36 38.09 11.84 -43.16
N CYS A 37 39.35 12.03 -42.75
CA CYS A 37 40.12 13.23 -43.09
C CYS A 37 41.61 12.89 -43.28
N LYS A 38 42.28 13.55 -44.22
CA LYS A 38 43.72 13.38 -44.53
C LYS A 38 44.58 14.22 -43.59
N GLU A 39 45.82 13.81 -43.31
CA GLU A 39 47.05 14.42 -43.87
C GLU A 39 48.35 13.91 -43.21
N GLY A 40 49.49 14.15 -43.87
CA GLY A 40 50.84 14.11 -43.28
C GLY A 40 51.52 12.74 -43.22
N SER A 41 52.76 12.63 -43.74
CA SER A 41 53.53 11.39 -43.71
C SER A 41 55.06 11.60 -43.66
N VAL A 42 55.75 10.62 -43.06
CA VAL A 42 57.21 10.39 -43.09
C VAL A 42 58.11 11.47 -42.40
N PRO A 43 59.43 11.24 -42.14
CA PRO A 43 59.85 11.02 -40.75
C PRO A 43 61.08 11.84 -40.30
N GLY A 44 61.55 11.57 -39.08
CA GLY A 44 62.91 11.93 -38.66
C GLY A 44 63.23 11.52 -37.22
N GLY A 45 64.18 10.61 -37.03
CA GLY A 45 64.77 10.33 -35.72
C GLY A 45 66.12 11.04 -35.57
N PHE A 46 66.41 11.54 -34.38
CA PHE A 46 67.78 11.88 -33.98
C PHE A 46 68.00 11.60 -32.50
N GLN A 47 69.26 11.36 -32.11
CA GLN A 47 69.63 10.78 -30.84
C GLN A 47 70.73 11.63 -30.17
N LEU A 48 70.75 11.61 -28.83
CA LEU A 48 71.80 12.17 -27.96
C LEU A 48 72.04 13.70 -28.02
N MET A 49 71.87 14.36 -26.87
CA MET A 49 73.00 15.08 -26.27
C MET A 49 72.87 15.13 -24.75
N THR A 50 73.99 14.89 -24.06
CA THR A 50 74.13 15.05 -22.61
C THR A 50 74.54 16.50 -22.28
N GLY A 51 73.82 17.15 -21.36
CA GLY A 51 74.14 18.49 -20.86
C GLY A 51 74.16 18.51 -19.34
N SER A 52 75.19 19.12 -18.75
CA SER A 52 75.39 19.23 -17.29
C SER A 52 75.41 20.70 -16.87
N MET A 53 75.14 20.94 -15.57
CA MET A 53 75.13 22.25 -14.89
C MET A 53 73.98 23.18 -15.36
N SER A 54 73.38 24.01 -14.50
CA SER A 54 73.79 24.50 -13.17
C SER A 54 72.59 24.76 -12.23
N ASP A 55 72.87 24.92 -10.93
CA ASP A 55 71.89 25.39 -9.94
C ASP A 55 71.41 26.83 -10.25
N GLY A 56 70.13 26.98 -10.57
CA GLY A 56 69.46 28.26 -10.80
C GLY A 56 68.26 28.44 -9.88
N ALA A 57 68.44 29.11 -8.74
CA ALA A 57 67.45 29.18 -7.66
C ALA A 57 66.21 30.04 -8.00
N LEU A 58 65.24 29.46 -8.71
CA LEU A 58 63.92 30.06 -8.92
C LEU A 58 62.93 29.57 -7.83
N ARG A 59 62.54 30.48 -6.94
CA ARG A 59 61.48 30.25 -5.96
C ARG A 59 60.11 30.20 -6.64
N GLU A 60 59.66 29.01 -7.02
CA GLU A 60 58.26 28.82 -7.42
C GLU A 60 57.31 29.26 -6.29
N ARG A 61 56.39 30.18 -6.61
CA ARG A 61 55.23 30.44 -5.75
C ARG A 61 54.23 29.29 -5.98
N PRO A 62 53.78 28.57 -4.94
CA PRO A 62 52.83 27.48 -5.13
C PRO A 62 51.53 28.02 -5.72
N THR A 63 51.20 27.57 -6.94
CA THR A 63 50.01 28.04 -7.67
C THR A 63 48.74 27.52 -7.01
N ALA A 64 47.79 28.43 -6.74
CA ALA A 64 46.56 28.14 -6.01
C ALA A 64 45.68 27.04 -6.67
N ALA A 65 45.89 26.76 -7.96
CA ALA A 65 45.23 25.69 -8.70
C ALA A 65 45.36 24.31 -8.04
N ARG A 66 46.50 23.98 -7.40
CA ARG A 66 46.74 22.64 -6.84
C ARG A 66 45.99 22.34 -5.54
N GLN A 67 45.37 23.33 -4.91
CA GLN A 67 44.56 23.14 -3.68
C GLN A 67 43.05 23.05 -3.96
N ALA A 68 42.58 23.35 -5.18
CA ALA A 68 41.16 23.34 -5.51
C ALA A 68 40.55 21.92 -5.57
N ASP A 69 41.30 20.94 -6.11
CA ASP A 69 40.76 19.61 -6.40
C ASP A 69 40.54 18.73 -5.15
N ALA A 70 41.17 19.09 -4.03
CA ALA A 70 41.04 18.41 -2.74
C ALA A 70 39.65 18.57 -2.06
N ARG A 71 38.73 19.34 -2.66
CA ARG A 71 37.36 19.57 -2.13
C ARG A 71 36.25 18.82 -2.88
N ARG A 72 36.57 17.86 -3.76
CA ARG A 72 35.56 16.93 -4.30
C ARG A 72 35.10 15.96 -3.21
N SER A 73 34.00 16.29 -2.54
CA SER A 73 33.42 15.45 -1.48
C SER A 73 33.01 14.08 -2.05
N ASN A 74 33.59 13.00 -1.50
CA ASN A 74 33.38 11.65 -2.03
C ASN A 74 31.88 11.28 -1.99
N PRO A 75 31.23 11.00 -3.15
CA PRO A 75 29.81 10.70 -3.20
C PRO A 75 29.42 9.43 -2.41
N GLN A 76 30.35 8.49 -2.19
CA GLN A 76 30.15 7.33 -1.32
C GLN A 76 29.92 7.74 0.15
N GLN A 77 30.57 8.81 0.63
CA GLN A 77 30.44 9.27 2.01
C GLN A 77 29.04 9.86 2.27
N GLY A 78 28.46 10.53 1.26
CA GLY A 78 27.07 10.98 1.28
C GLY A 78 26.07 9.81 1.32
N TRP A 79 26.34 8.71 0.61
CA TRP A 79 25.52 7.50 0.69
C TRP A 79 25.58 6.83 2.07
N ARG A 80 26.78 6.66 2.65
CA ARG A 80 26.92 6.10 4.02
C ARG A 80 26.21 6.97 5.06
N ARG A 81 26.29 8.30 4.98
CA ARG A 81 25.57 9.23 5.88
C ARG A 81 24.06 9.16 5.69
N GLY A 82 23.57 9.14 4.44
CA GLY A 82 22.14 8.99 4.16
C GLY A 82 21.58 7.67 4.69
N PHE A 83 22.23 6.55 4.38
CA PHE A 83 21.84 5.22 4.86
C PHE A 83 21.87 5.13 6.39
N ALA A 84 22.91 5.67 7.05
CA ALA A 84 22.99 5.73 8.51
C ALA A 84 21.88 6.59 9.14
N PHE A 85 21.46 7.69 8.50
CA PHE A 85 20.38 8.53 9.02
C PHE A 85 19.02 7.86 8.91
N VAL A 86 18.78 7.10 7.83
CA VAL A 86 17.61 6.21 7.71
C VAL A 86 17.67 5.16 8.82
N LEU A 87 18.79 4.44 8.93
CA LEU A 87 18.97 3.39 9.94
C LEU A 87 18.81 3.91 11.38
N ALA A 88 19.21 5.15 11.65
CA ALA A 88 19.06 5.80 12.96
C ALA A 88 17.60 6.20 13.26
N ALA A 89 16.88 6.80 12.31
CA ALA A 89 15.46 7.10 12.48
C ALA A 89 14.60 5.81 12.64
N PHE A 90 15.02 4.74 11.95
CA PHE A 90 14.45 3.40 11.99
C PHE A 90 14.79 2.66 13.30
N ALA A 91 16.00 2.86 13.84
CA ALA A 91 16.40 2.36 15.15
C ALA A 91 15.70 3.09 16.30
N ALA A 92 15.43 4.39 16.17
CA ALA A 92 14.62 5.14 17.13
C ALA A 92 13.18 4.60 17.19
N LEU A 93 12.61 4.17 16.05
CA LEU A 93 11.32 3.46 16.01
C LEU A 93 11.40 2.11 16.75
N LEU A 94 12.47 1.33 16.52
CA LEU A 94 12.70 0.03 17.18
C LEU A 94 12.86 0.12 18.72
N MET A 95 13.36 1.25 19.26
CA MET A 95 13.53 1.44 20.70
C MET A 95 12.22 1.65 21.50
N THR A 96 11.07 1.65 20.83
CA THR A 96 9.74 1.82 21.46
C THR A 96 8.82 0.62 21.27
N VAL A 97 9.34 -0.52 20.80
CA VAL A 97 8.60 -1.78 20.70
C VAL A 97 8.42 -2.36 22.11
N ALA A 98 7.35 -1.97 22.78
CA ALA A 98 6.92 -2.62 24.02
C ALA A 98 6.65 -4.12 23.76
N PRO A 99 6.98 -5.02 24.70
CA PRO A 99 6.63 -6.43 24.55
C PRO A 99 5.11 -6.57 24.45
N ALA A 100 4.65 -7.44 23.56
CA ALA A 100 3.25 -7.81 23.54
C ALA A 100 2.90 -8.49 24.88
N LEU A 101 2.08 -7.84 25.70
CA LEU A 101 1.42 -8.55 26.80
C LEU A 101 0.60 -9.69 26.21
N ALA A 102 0.57 -10.83 26.90
CA ALA A 102 -0.43 -11.84 26.64
C ALA A 102 -1.81 -11.21 26.86
N ALA A 103 -2.58 -11.06 25.78
CA ALA A 103 -3.97 -10.64 25.84
C ALA A 103 -4.84 -11.88 25.92
N ASP A 104 -5.87 -11.87 26.76
CA ASP A 104 -6.75 -13.01 26.92
C ASP A 104 -7.53 -13.29 25.63
N THR A 105 -7.32 -14.49 25.07
CA THR A 105 -8.02 -14.98 23.89
C THR A 105 -9.47 -15.28 24.26
N GLY A 106 -10.42 -14.57 23.64
CA GLY A 106 -11.82 -14.69 24.05
C GLY A 106 -12.84 -14.12 23.08
N LEU A 107 -14.07 -14.58 23.23
CA LEU A 107 -15.23 -13.97 22.60
C LEU A 107 -15.92 -13.07 23.61
N LYS A 108 -16.43 -11.95 23.11
CA LYS A 108 -17.33 -11.08 23.86
C LYS A 108 -18.47 -10.65 22.97
N GLY A 109 -19.54 -10.16 23.57
CA GLY A 109 -20.62 -9.55 22.82
C GLY A 109 -21.61 -8.82 23.69
N THR A 110 -22.63 -8.27 23.03
CA THR A 110 -23.72 -7.57 23.70
C THR A 110 -25.04 -7.92 23.05
N VAL A 111 -26.02 -8.33 23.86
CA VAL A 111 -27.41 -8.50 23.48
C VAL A 111 -28.20 -7.33 24.05
N LYS A 112 -28.88 -6.58 23.18
CA LYS A 112 -29.58 -5.34 23.53
C LYS A 112 -30.98 -5.32 22.94
N ASP A 113 -31.90 -4.70 23.67
CA ASP A 113 -33.24 -4.38 23.18
C ASP A 113 -33.14 -3.30 22.08
N PRO A 114 -33.66 -3.52 20.86
CA PRO A 114 -33.63 -2.54 19.79
C PRO A 114 -34.47 -1.29 20.08
N ALA A 115 -35.48 -1.37 20.95
CA ALA A 115 -36.39 -0.26 21.24
C ALA A 115 -35.84 0.72 22.29
N SER A 116 -35.15 0.22 23.32
CA SER A 116 -34.58 1.05 24.41
C SER A 116 -33.05 1.17 24.40
N GLY A 117 -32.34 0.34 23.64
CA GLY A 117 -30.87 0.26 23.67
C GLY A 117 -30.28 -0.30 24.96
N THR A 118 -31.12 -0.74 25.91
CA THR A 118 -30.70 -1.35 27.18
C THR A 118 -30.23 -2.79 26.96
N GLY A 119 -29.41 -3.29 27.89
CA GLY A 119 -28.92 -4.67 27.84
C GLY A 119 -29.97 -5.67 28.31
N ILE A 120 -30.02 -6.84 27.68
CA ILE A 120 -30.92 -7.93 28.09
C ILE A 120 -30.12 -8.96 28.87
N ALA A 121 -30.41 -9.09 30.16
CA ALA A 121 -29.81 -10.08 31.05
C ALA A 121 -30.46 -11.46 30.90
N GLY A 122 -29.72 -12.53 31.24
CA GLY A 122 -30.26 -13.89 31.30
C GLY A 122 -30.31 -14.67 29.99
N VAL A 123 -29.87 -14.06 28.87
CA VAL A 123 -29.82 -14.73 27.55
C VAL A 123 -28.63 -15.66 27.50
N VAL A 124 -28.85 -16.92 27.10
CA VAL A 124 -27.82 -17.95 27.02
C VAL A 124 -27.24 -18.02 25.60
N ILE A 125 -25.91 -18.07 25.52
CA ILE A 125 -25.14 -18.11 24.28
C ILE A 125 -24.15 -19.26 24.38
N ALA A 126 -24.29 -20.25 23.49
CA ALA A 126 -23.41 -21.40 23.38
C ALA A 126 -22.27 -21.11 22.40
N VAL A 127 -21.06 -21.52 22.75
CA VAL A 127 -19.84 -21.45 21.93
C VAL A 127 -19.28 -22.86 21.78
N ALA A 128 -19.25 -23.39 20.56
CA ALA A 128 -18.78 -24.74 20.27
C ALA A 128 -17.80 -24.77 19.09
N GLY A 129 -16.65 -25.45 19.24
CA GLY A 129 -15.64 -25.59 18.19
C GLY A 129 -14.38 -26.30 18.67
N GLU A 130 -13.68 -27.03 17.79
CA GLU A 130 -12.42 -27.73 18.09
C GLU A 130 -12.43 -28.61 19.36
N GLY A 131 -13.58 -29.22 19.69
CA GLY A 131 -13.77 -30.05 20.90
C GLY A 131 -14.07 -29.28 22.18
N PHE A 132 -14.10 -27.95 22.14
CA PHE A 132 -14.55 -27.07 23.21
C PHE A 132 -16.05 -26.76 23.08
N SER A 133 -16.75 -26.65 24.21
CA SER A 133 -18.18 -26.34 24.28
C SER A 133 -18.49 -25.68 25.63
N GLU A 134 -18.68 -24.36 25.65
CA GLU A 134 -19.05 -23.59 26.84
C GLU A 134 -20.25 -22.70 26.53
N SER A 135 -21.09 -22.41 27.54
CA SER A 135 -22.17 -21.44 27.42
C SER A 135 -22.00 -20.29 28.43
N ALA A 136 -22.22 -19.07 27.95
CA ALA A 136 -22.25 -17.86 28.78
C ALA A 136 -23.68 -17.29 28.84
N THR A 137 -23.99 -16.66 29.97
CA THR A 137 -25.26 -15.94 30.18
C THR A 137 -24.98 -14.44 30.20
N THR A 138 -25.86 -13.62 29.63
CA THR A 138 -25.69 -12.16 29.61
C THR A 138 -25.90 -11.50 30.98
N ASP A 139 -25.06 -10.50 31.27
CA ASP A 139 -25.11 -9.67 32.48
C ASP A 139 -26.23 -8.59 32.42
N ALA A 140 -26.31 -7.77 33.48
CA ALA A 140 -27.29 -6.67 33.57
C ALA A 140 -27.13 -5.57 32.50
N ASP A 141 -25.96 -5.45 31.87
CA ASP A 141 -25.70 -4.56 30.73
C ASP A 141 -25.85 -5.30 29.39
N GLY A 142 -26.33 -6.55 29.40
CA GLY A 142 -26.50 -7.41 28.23
C GLY A 142 -25.19 -7.96 27.66
N LYS A 143 -24.07 -7.80 28.38
CA LYS A 143 -22.74 -8.24 27.93
C LYS A 143 -22.54 -9.72 28.24
N TRP A 144 -21.73 -10.38 27.44
CA TRP A 144 -21.25 -11.74 27.71
C TRP A 144 -19.78 -11.88 27.30
N THR A 145 -19.08 -12.82 27.92
CA THR A 145 -17.67 -13.12 27.66
C THR A 145 -17.40 -14.62 27.82
N VAL A 146 -16.68 -15.22 26.88
CA VAL A 146 -16.20 -16.62 26.92
C VAL A 146 -14.69 -16.59 26.67
N ALA A 147 -13.91 -17.20 27.56
CA ALA A 147 -12.48 -17.40 27.34
C ALA A 147 -12.27 -18.61 26.42
N LEU A 148 -11.43 -18.49 25.40
CA LEU A 148 -11.19 -19.58 24.45
C LEU A 148 -9.88 -20.31 24.78
N PRO A 149 -9.81 -21.64 24.65
CA PRO A 149 -8.62 -22.43 24.96
C PRO A 149 -7.49 -22.29 23.91
N GLY A 150 -7.70 -21.53 22.83
CA GLY A 150 -6.71 -21.27 21.78
C GLY A 150 -7.33 -20.75 20.49
N SER A 151 -6.52 -20.66 19.43
CA SER A 151 -6.96 -20.28 18.09
C SER A 151 -7.66 -21.44 17.36
N GLY A 152 -8.84 -21.18 16.77
CA GLY A 152 -9.65 -22.19 16.10
C GLY A 152 -10.92 -21.61 15.47
N THR A 153 -11.73 -22.46 14.85
CA THR A 153 -13.05 -22.06 14.32
C THR A 153 -14.12 -22.37 15.36
N PHE A 154 -14.74 -21.34 15.91
CA PHE A 154 -15.81 -21.48 16.91
C PHE A 154 -17.14 -21.03 16.32
N THR A 155 -18.17 -21.84 16.50
CA THR A 155 -19.55 -21.53 16.15
C THR A 155 -20.26 -21.02 17.39
N ILE A 156 -20.84 -19.83 17.31
CA ILE A 156 -21.60 -19.20 18.40
C ILE A 156 -23.08 -19.26 18.03
N THR A 157 -23.89 -19.82 18.91
CA THR A 157 -25.35 -19.93 18.75
C THR A 157 -26.04 -19.30 19.96
N ILE A 158 -27.02 -18.42 19.70
CA ILE A 158 -27.85 -17.77 20.73
C ILE A 158 -29.12 -18.61 20.97
N ASP A 159 -29.44 -18.90 22.23
CA ASP A 159 -30.64 -19.66 22.58
C ASP A 159 -31.87 -18.74 22.59
N THR A 160 -32.65 -18.80 21.52
CA THR A 160 -33.86 -18.00 21.34
C THR A 160 -34.97 -18.31 22.34
N SER A 161 -34.92 -19.44 23.04
CA SER A 161 -35.87 -19.76 24.13
C SER A 161 -35.60 -18.97 25.41
N THR A 162 -34.41 -18.35 25.53
CA THR A 162 -34.01 -17.52 26.67
C THR A 162 -34.26 -16.02 26.49
N LEU A 163 -34.85 -15.62 25.36
CA LEU A 163 -35.25 -14.22 25.10
C LEU A 163 -36.55 -13.86 25.85
N PRO A 164 -36.71 -12.60 26.32
CA PRO A 164 -37.96 -12.13 26.90
C PRO A 164 -39.13 -12.24 25.93
N SER A 165 -40.32 -12.56 26.47
CA SER A 165 -41.55 -12.74 25.68
C SER A 165 -41.88 -11.52 24.82
N GLY A 166 -41.84 -11.69 23.49
CA GLY A 166 -42.07 -10.62 22.52
C GLY A 166 -40.81 -10.15 21.78
N LEU A 167 -39.62 -10.67 22.11
CA LEU A 167 -38.38 -10.45 21.36
C LEU A 167 -37.95 -11.72 20.62
N GLY A 168 -37.45 -11.54 19.40
CA GLY A 168 -36.85 -12.58 18.56
C GLY A 168 -35.57 -12.10 17.90
N LEU A 169 -34.95 -12.93 17.07
CA LEU A 169 -33.86 -12.50 16.19
C LEU A 169 -34.44 -11.68 15.03
N ALA A 170 -33.80 -10.58 14.66
CA ALA A 170 -34.16 -9.80 13.47
C ALA A 170 -33.88 -10.56 12.15
N ASP A 171 -33.11 -11.64 12.23
CA ASP A 171 -32.72 -12.51 11.13
C ASP A 171 -32.54 -13.94 11.72
N PRO A 172 -33.43 -14.90 11.41
CA PRO A 172 -33.35 -16.25 11.96
C PRO A 172 -32.06 -17.01 11.62
N GLU A 173 -31.48 -16.77 10.44
CA GLU A 173 -30.25 -17.46 10.02
C GLU A 173 -29.02 -16.95 10.80
N ARG A 174 -29.04 -15.70 11.25
CA ARG A 174 -27.99 -15.12 12.11
C ARG A 174 -28.04 -15.58 13.57
N GLY A 175 -28.97 -16.47 13.94
CA GLY A 175 -28.95 -17.16 15.23
C GLY A 175 -27.70 -18.02 15.45
N THR A 176 -26.94 -18.34 14.39
CA THR A 176 -25.64 -19.02 14.47
C THR A 176 -24.59 -18.29 13.63
N THR A 177 -23.43 -17.99 14.23
CA THR A 177 -22.31 -17.29 13.56
C THR A 177 -21.00 -18.04 13.79
N SER A 178 -20.33 -18.47 12.72
CA SER A 178 -18.96 -19.03 12.79
C SER A 178 -17.92 -17.92 12.84
N VAL A 179 -17.00 -17.99 13.80
CA VAL A 179 -15.93 -17.01 14.02
C VAL A 179 -14.59 -17.72 14.22
N ASN A 180 -13.65 -17.44 13.31
CA ASN A 180 -12.26 -17.87 13.46
C ASN A 180 -11.59 -17.00 14.53
N ALA A 181 -11.27 -17.56 15.69
CA ALA A 181 -10.53 -16.89 16.75
C ALA A 181 -9.03 -17.10 16.56
N PHE A 182 -8.24 -16.08 16.89
CA PHE A 182 -6.77 -16.13 16.88
C PHE A 182 -6.25 -15.74 18.25
N ASP A 183 -5.11 -16.31 18.63
CA ASP A 183 -4.54 -16.12 19.95
C ASP A 183 -4.19 -14.64 20.19
N GLY A 184 -4.54 -14.12 21.38
CA GLY A 184 -4.45 -12.70 21.71
C GLY A 184 -5.50 -11.79 21.07
N GLN A 185 -6.55 -12.32 20.44
CA GLN A 185 -7.68 -11.53 19.96
C GLN A 185 -8.91 -11.67 20.86
N THR A 186 -9.54 -10.53 21.18
CA THR A 186 -10.92 -10.50 21.69
C THR A 186 -11.88 -10.03 20.59
N LYS A 187 -12.73 -10.92 20.07
CA LYS A 187 -13.73 -10.56 19.03
C LYS A 187 -15.07 -10.21 19.65
N THR A 188 -15.67 -9.12 19.20
CA THR A 188 -17.02 -8.68 19.61
C THR A 188 -18.06 -9.19 18.62
N ILE A 189 -19.09 -9.87 19.10
CA ILE A 189 -20.25 -10.34 18.33
C ILE A 189 -21.50 -9.59 18.81
N ILE A 190 -22.38 -9.21 17.89
CA ILE A 190 -23.65 -8.53 18.19
C ILE A 190 -24.76 -9.33 17.48
N PHE A 191 -25.74 -9.79 18.24
CA PHE A 191 -26.94 -10.43 17.70
C PHE A 191 -28.03 -9.37 17.54
N PRO A 192 -28.49 -9.08 16.31
CA PRO A 192 -29.59 -8.14 16.10
C PRO A 192 -30.91 -8.78 16.50
N LEU A 193 -31.61 -8.16 17.46
CA LEU A 193 -32.94 -8.57 17.88
C LEU A 193 -34.02 -7.73 17.21
N GLY A 194 -35.23 -8.28 17.10
CA GLY A 194 -36.44 -7.66 16.58
C GLY A 194 -37.67 -8.11 17.38
N ASP A 195 -38.86 -7.69 16.95
CA ASP A 195 -40.11 -8.08 17.59
C ASP A 195 -40.50 -9.52 17.22
N GLY A 196 -40.72 -10.37 18.23
CA GLY A 196 -41.06 -11.78 18.08
C GLY A 196 -42.45 -12.06 17.49
N SER A 197 -43.16 -11.01 17.03
CA SER A 197 -44.40 -11.14 16.26
C SER A 197 -44.18 -11.01 14.75
N ALA A 198 -42.96 -10.65 14.31
CA ALA A 198 -42.56 -10.78 12.91
C ALA A 198 -42.49 -12.27 12.56
N ALA A 199 -43.53 -12.78 11.87
CA ALA A 199 -43.42 -14.03 11.13
C ALA A 199 -42.19 -13.90 10.22
N ALA A 200 -41.20 -14.82 10.38
CA ALA A 200 -39.83 -14.72 9.88
C ALA A 200 -39.75 -13.89 8.59
N PRO A 201 -39.23 -12.65 8.66
CA PRO A 201 -39.70 -11.54 7.84
C PRO A 201 -39.75 -11.94 6.38
N GLU A 202 -40.96 -11.94 5.78
CA GLU A 202 -41.11 -12.09 4.34
C GLU A 202 -40.10 -11.16 3.71
N SER A 203 -39.23 -11.70 2.86
CA SER A 203 -37.97 -11.06 2.51
C SER A 203 -38.20 -9.81 1.66
N GLU A 204 -38.54 -8.71 2.33
CA GLU A 204 -37.85 -7.45 2.19
C GLU A 204 -36.39 -7.70 2.68
N ALA A 205 -35.45 -8.14 1.84
CA ALA A 205 -35.20 -7.59 0.51
C ALA A 205 -35.73 -6.16 0.36
N ALA A 206 -35.43 -5.31 1.36
CA ALA A 206 -35.20 -3.89 1.14
C ALA A 206 -34.34 -3.83 -0.13
N SER A 207 -34.99 -3.46 -1.24
CA SER A 207 -34.66 -4.10 -2.52
C SER A 207 -33.19 -3.90 -2.88
N LYS A 208 -32.59 -4.77 -3.70
CA LYS A 208 -31.18 -4.59 -4.11
C LYS A 208 -30.89 -3.18 -4.66
N TRP A 209 -31.93 -2.49 -5.16
CA TRP A 209 -31.92 -1.10 -5.59
C TRP A 209 -31.89 -0.06 -4.46
N SER A 210 -32.47 -0.32 -3.28
CA SER A 210 -32.40 0.59 -2.12
C SER A 210 -31.03 0.60 -1.43
N GLN A 211 -30.18 -0.40 -1.68
CA GLN A 211 -28.78 -0.40 -1.25
C GLN A 211 -27.86 0.41 -2.18
N ILE A 212 -28.29 0.73 -3.41
CA ILE A 212 -27.47 1.45 -4.40
C ILE A 212 -27.01 2.83 -3.90
N PRO A 213 -27.84 3.66 -3.24
CA PRO A 213 -27.38 4.95 -2.69
C PRO A 213 -26.20 4.79 -1.73
N GLN A 214 -26.30 3.88 -0.75
CA GLN A 214 -25.21 3.58 0.20
C GLN A 214 -23.96 3.08 -0.54
N LEU A 215 -24.10 2.03 -1.35
CA LEU A 215 -22.97 1.41 -2.05
C LEU A 215 -22.30 2.36 -3.06
N THR A 216 -23.06 3.34 -3.59
CA THR A 216 -22.50 4.41 -4.43
C THR A 216 -21.67 5.40 -3.60
N VAL A 217 -22.16 5.82 -2.43
CA VAL A 217 -21.42 6.73 -1.54
C VAL A 217 -20.17 6.06 -0.96
N ASP A 218 -20.31 4.84 -0.42
CA ASP A 218 -19.20 3.99 -0.01
C ASP A 218 -18.16 3.81 -1.14
N GLY A 219 -18.64 3.57 -2.37
CA GLY A 219 -17.81 3.41 -3.56
C GLY A 219 -17.10 4.70 -3.99
N ILE A 220 -17.70 5.86 -3.78
CA ILE A 220 -17.06 7.18 -3.96
C ILE A 220 -15.99 7.41 -2.89
N ILE A 221 -16.29 7.12 -1.61
CA ILE A 221 -15.33 7.21 -0.50
C ILE A 221 -14.11 6.33 -0.79
N PHE A 222 -14.33 5.05 -1.12
CA PHE A 222 -13.26 4.12 -1.47
C PHE A 222 -12.54 4.51 -2.77
N GLY A 223 -13.26 5.10 -3.73
CA GLY A 223 -12.68 5.69 -4.94
C GLY A 223 -11.75 6.87 -4.66
N ILE A 224 -12.05 7.72 -3.67
CA ILE A 224 -11.17 8.81 -3.19
C ILE A 224 -9.91 8.23 -2.53
N VAL A 225 -10.06 7.19 -1.71
CA VAL A 225 -8.93 6.47 -1.09
C VAL A 225 -7.96 5.94 -2.15
N ILE A 226 -8.48 5.26 -3.18
CA ILE A 226 -7.65 4.75 -4.28
C ILE A 226 -7.08 5.93 -5.09
N ALA A 227 -7.86 6.98 -5.38
CA ALA A 227 -7.43 8.14 -6.16
C ALA A 227 -6.22 8.87 -5.54
N LEU A 228 -6.17 9.01 -4.22
CA LEU A 228 -5.02 9.58 -3.50
C LEU A 228 -3.73 8.80 -3.81
N ALA A 229 -3.75 7.48 -3.62
CA ALA A 229 -2.60 6.63 -3.89
C ALA A 229 -2.26 6.57 -5.39
N ALA A 230 -3.28 6.51 -6.26
CA ALA A 230 -3.14 6.43 -7.71
C ALA A 230 -2.58 7.72 -8.33
N VAL A 231 -2.98 8.90 -7.85
CA VAL A 231 -2.36 10.18 -8.25
C VAL A 231 -0.87 10.19 -7.88
N GLY A 232 -0.53 9.75 -6.66
CA GLY A 232 0.86 9.66 -6.24
C GLY A 232 1.71 8.72 -7.13
N LEU A 233 1.19 7.53 -7.42
CA LEU A 233 1.81 6.57 -8.33
C LEU A 233 1.91 7.13 -9.76
N SER A 234 0.86 7.76 -10.26
CA SER A 234 0.79 8.32 -11.62
C SER A 234 1.80 9.45 -11.83
N LEU A 235 2.02 10.32 -10.85
CA LEU A 235 3.05 11.37 -10.93
C LEU A 235 4.46 10.78 -10.99
N VAL A 236 4.75 9.77 -10.16
CA VAL A 236 6.03 9.05 -10.17
C VAL A 236 6.25 8.34 -11.52
N PHE A 237 5.25 7.60 -12.01
CA PHE A 237 5.33 6.95 -13.32
C PHE A 237 5.46 7.97 -14.46
N GLY A 238 4.70 9.06 -14.45
CA GLY A 238 4.73 10.09 -15.49
C GLY A 238 6.13 10.69 -15.68
N THR A 239 6.84 10.96 -14.58
CA THR A 239 8.18 11.58 -14.58
C THR A 239 9.36 10.62 -14.69
N THR A 240 9.19 9.33 -14.36
CA THR A 240 10.31 8.35 -14.33
C THR A 240 10.09 7.08 -15.15
N LYS A 241 8.88 6.87 -15.68
CA LYS A 241 8.39 5.64 -16.32
C LYS A 241 8.59 4.37 -15.48
N LEU A 242 8.79 4.50 -14.16
CA LEU A 242 8.99 3.39 -13.23
C LEU A 242 7.68 2.93 -12.59
N THR A 243 7.30 1.69 -12.86
CA THR A 243 6.21 0.97 -12.16
C THR A 243 6.69 0.52 -10.77
N ASN A 244 6.50 1.36 -9.75
CA ASN A 244 6.99 1.08 -8.39
C ASN A 244 6.04 0.15 -7.60
N PHE A 245 6.36 -1.14 -7.51
CA PHE A 245 5.57 -2.09 -6.71
C PHE A 245 5.72 -1.88 -5.19
N ALA A 246 6.74 -1.17 -4.70
CA ALA A 246 6.84 -0.79 -3.28
C ALA A 246 5.86 0.33 -2.90
N HIS A 247 5.11 0.91 -3.84
CA HIS A 247 4.15 1.98 -3.57
C HIS A 247 3.02 1.55 -2.61
N GLY A 248 2.61 0.27 -2.64
CA GLY A 248 1.65 -0.28 -1.67
C GLY A 248 2.16 -0.21 -0.23
N GLU A 249 3.46 -0.42 -0.02
CA GLU A 249 4.07 -0.32 1.31
C GLU A 249 4.15 1.13 1.81
N LEU A 250 4.13 2.12 0.90
CA LEU A 250 4.01 3.54 1.29
C LEU A 250 2.61 3.88 1.80
N ILE A 251 1.59 3.15 1.35
CA ILE A 251 0.22 3.23 1.86
C ILE A 251 0.19 2.64 3.29
N ALA A 252 0.66 1.40 3.46
CA ALA A 252 0.74 0.75 4.76
C ALA A 252 1.54 1.60 5.78
N LEU A 253 2.67 2.19 5.37
CA LEU A 253 3.51 3.05 6.20
C LEU A 253 2.74 4.23 6.81
N GLY A 254 1.86 4.90 6.06
CA GLY A 254 1.07 6.03 6.59
C GLY A 254 0.10 5.60 7.69
N ALA A 255 -0.56 4.46 7.52
CA ALA A 255 -1.47 3.90 8.52
C ALA A 255 -0.71 3.44 9.79
N LEU A 256 0.39 2.72 9.60
CA LEU A 256 1.23 2.20 10.68
C LEU A 256 1.90 3.32 11.49
N LEU A 257 2.39 4.38 10.83
CA LEU A 257 2.92 5.56 11.52
C LEU A 257 1.83 6.35 12.24
N THR A 258 0.61 6.42 11.70
CA THR A 258 -0.52 7.06 12.40
C THR A 258 -0.88 6.27 13.66
N PHE A 259 -0.90 4.94 13.57
CA PHE A 259 -1.12 4.08 14.74
C PHE A 259 0.01 4.24 15.77
N PHE A 260 1.26 4.31 15.32
CA PHE A 260 2.41 4.57 16.18
C PHE A 260 2.24 5.90 16.95
N PHE A 261 2.04 7.02 16.24
CA PHE A 261 1.95 8.34 16.87
C PHE A 261 0.68 8.51 17.73
N SER A 262 -0.45 7.94 17.34
CA SER A 262 -1.69 8.04 18.14
C SER A 262 -1.70 7.08 19.32
N SER A 263 -1.43 5.78 19.09
CA SER A 263 -1.71 4.73 20.07
C SER A 263 -0.49 4.26 20.87
N ILE A 264 0.75 4.57 20.44
CA ILE A 264 1.98 4.26 21.21
C ILE A 264 2.57 5.54 21.81
N VAL A 265 2.62 6.65 21.06
CA VAL A 265 3.12 7.94 21.57
C VAL A 265 2.01 8.77 22.26
N GLY A 266 0.73 8.44 22.06
CA GLY A 266 -0.38 9.11 22.74
C GLY A 266 -0.74 10.49 22.18
N LEU A 267 -0.38 10.80 20.93
CA LEU A 267 -0.74 12.08 20.30
C LEU A 267 -2.19 12.05 19.78
N PRO A 268 -2.94 13.18 19.86
CA PRO A 268 -4.27 13.27 19.27
C PRO A 268 -4.26 12.88 17.79
N LEU A 269 -5.25 12.10 17.33
CA LEU A 269 -5.20 11.42 16.05
C LEU A 269 -4.98 12.37 14.87
N VAL A 270 -5.58 13.56 14.89
CA VAL A 270 -5.37 14.58 13.83
C VAL A 270 -3.89 15.01 13.74
N LEU A 271 -3.20 15.16 14.87
CA LEU A 271 -1.77 15.48 14.89
C LEU A 271 -0.92 14.27 14.48
N ALA A 272 -1.29 13.07 14.94
CA ALA A 272 -0.66 11.82 14.53
C ALA A 272 -0.72 11.60 13.00
N ILE A 273 -1.86 11.90 12.37
CA ILE A 273 -2.05 11.85 10.91
C ILE A 273 -1.13 12.85 10.20
N ILE A 274 -1.08 14.11 10.65
CA ILE A 274 -0.22 15.14 10.03
C ILE A 274 1.25 14.72 10.10
N ILE A 275 1.71 14.25 11.26
CA ILE A 275 3.10 13.78 11.44
C ILE A 275 3.35 12.53 10.58
N ALA A 276 2.44 11.55 10.58
CA ALA A 276 2.58 10.33 9.78
C ALA A 276 2.65 10.61 8.27
N VAL A 277 1.82 11.52 7.74
CA VAL A 277 1.87 11.93 6.33
C VAL A 277 3.20 12.62 5.99
N LEU A 278 3.69 13.52 6.85
CA LEU A 278 4.98 14.18 6.65
C LEU A 278 6.16 13.20 6.72
N VAL A 279 6.13 12.26 7.67
CA VAL A 279 7.16 11.22 7.82
C VAL A 279 7.10 10.21 6.66
N SER A 280 5.92 9.83 6.16
CA SER A 280 5.79 9.02 4.93
C SER A 280 6.28 9.76 3.68
N ALA A 281 5.99 11.05 3.54
CA ALA A 281 6.51 11.88 2.45
C ALA A 281 8.05 11.99 2.50
N PHE A 282 8.63 12.06 3.72
CA PHE A 282 10.08 12.09 3.92
C PHE A 282 10.75 10.72 3.71
N LEU A 283 10.29 9.66 4.37
CA LEU A 283 10.88 8.32 4.31
C LEU A 283 10.57 7.59 2.99
N GLY A 284 9.30 7.54 2.61
CA GLY A 284 8.82 6.90 1.39
C GLY A 284 9.13 7.69 0.12
N GLY A 285 9.19 9.01 0.21
CA GLY A 285 9.42 9.90 -0.92
C GLY A 285 10.88 10.35 -1.03
N TRP A 286 11.27 11.31 -0.19
CA TRP A 286 12.60 11.94 -0.28
C TRP A 286 13.74 10.93 -0.07
N VAL A 287 13.72 10.18 1.03
CA VAL A 287 14.73 9.17 1.38
C VAL A 287 14.77 8.06 0.33
N GLN A 288 13.63 7.43 0.00
CA GLN A 288 13.60 6.31 -0.93
C GLN A 288 14.15 6.73 -2.32
N ASN A 289 13.75 7.91 -2.82
CA ASN A 289 14.34 8.46 -4.03
C ASN A 289 15.84 8.78 -3.86
N ARG A 290 16.24 9.44 -2.76
CA ARG A 290 17.62 9.94 -2.56
C ARG A 290 18.63 8.84 -2.23
N VAL A 291 18.20 7.70 -1.72
CA VAL A 291 19.07 6.55 -1.34
C VAL A 291 19.08 5.46 -2.40
N LEU A 292 17.92 5.14 -3.01
CA LEU A 292 17.76 4.04 -3.95
C LEU A 292 17.52 4.53 -5.39
N TRP A 293 16.39 5.18 -5.67
CA TRP A 293 15.96 5.37 -7.06
C TRP A 293 16.85 6.30 -7.88
N LYS A 294 17.33 7.40 -7.27
CA LYS A 294 18.34 8.28 -7.88
C LYS A 294 19.63 7.52 -8.19
N GLN A 295 20.07 6.63 -7.30
CA GLN A 295 21.31 5.87 -7.46
C GLN A 295 21.19 4.84 -8.59
N LEU A 296 20.03 4.18 -8.74
CA LEU A 296 19.75 3.30 -9.88
C LEU A 296 19.73 4.09 -11.21
N ARG A 297 19.02 5.23 -11.26
CA ARG A 297 18.99 6.10 -12.45
C ARG A 297 20.39 6.60 -12.83
N MET A 298 21.18 7.06 -11.85
CA MET A 298 22.57 7.51 -12.06
C MET A 298 23.52 6.40 -12.54
N ARG A 299 23.18 5.12 -12.31
CA ARG A 299 23.95 3.96 -12.79
C ARG A 299 23.46 3.44 -14.14
N GLY A 300 22.51 4.11 -14.80
CA GLY A 300 21.91 3.63 -16.04
C GLY A 300 21.11 2.32 -15.88
N THR A 301 20.60 2.02 -14.68
CA THR A 301 19.83 0.80 -14.43
C THR A 301 18.52 0.82 -15.24
N GLY A 302 18.37 -0.13 -16.15
CA GLY A 302 17.19 -0.26 -17.01
C GLY A 302 15.89 -0.48 -16.23
N LEU A 303 14.76 -0.03 -16.80
CA LEU A 303 13.45 0.00 -16.13
C LEU A 303 13.00 -1.38 -15.60
N ILE A 304 13.29 -2.46 -16.31
CA ILE A 304 12.96 -3.84 -15.89
C ILE A 304 13.71 -4.21 -14.60
N ALA A 305 15.01 -3.90 -14.50
CA ALA A 305 15.79 -4.16 -13.29
C ALA A 305 15.34 -3.27 -12.12
N ALA A 306 14.97 -2.01 -12.38
CA ALA A 306 14.39 -1.13 -11.37
C ALA A 306 13.00 -1.62 -10.88
N LEU A 307 12.19 -2.20 -11.76
CA LEU A 307 10.92 -2.84 -11.42
C LEU A 307 11.14 -4.06 -10.50
N VAL A 308 12.08 -4.95 -10.82
CA VAL A 308 12.46 -6.09 -9.95
C VAL A 308 12.92 -5.60 -8.57
N VAL A 309 13.74 -4.56 -8.52
CA VAL A 309 14.15 -3.91 -7.25
C VAL A 309 12.95 -3.34 -6.48
N SER A 310 11.91 -2.85 -7.15
CA SER A 310 10.69 -2.36 -6.48
C SER A 310 9.86 -3.49 -5.86
N ILE A 311 9.83 -4.67 -6.48
CA ILE A 311 9.18 -5.86 -5.91
C ILE A 311 9.96 -6.35 -4.69
N GLY A 312 11.29 -6.44 -4.78
CA GLY A 312 12.16 -6.81 -3.65
C GLY A 312 12.05 -5.83 -2.47
N LEU A 313 12.01 -4.52 -2.76
CA LEU A 313 11.78 -3.49 -1.74
C LEU A 313 10.39 -3.59 -1.11
N GLY A 314 9.36 -3.93 -1.90
CA GLY A 314 8.00 -4.18 -1.42
C GLY A 314 7.96 -5.33 -0.42
N PHE A 315 8.55 -6.49 -0.73
CA PHE A 315 8.65 -7.59 0.22
C PHE A 315 9.47 -7.22 1.46
N PHE A 316 10.61 -6.54 1.30
CA PHE A 316 11.44 -6.12 2.43
C PHE A 316 10.66 -5.21 3.41
N LEU A 317 10.00 -4.16 2.90
CA LEU A 317 9.22 -3.24 3.75
C LEU A 317 8.05 -3.96 4.41
N ARG A 318 7.32 -4.81 3.68
CA ARG A 318 6.16 -5.55 4.21
C ARG A 318 6.52 -6.49 5.37
N TYR A 319 7.57 -7.29 5.21
CA TYR A 319 8.01 -8.20 6.27
C TYR A 319 8.72 -7.46 7.41
N PHE A 320 9.34 -6.31 7.14
CA PHE A 320 9.80 -5.42 8.20
C PHE A 320 8.63 -4.81 9.01
N PHE A 321 7.53 -4.41 8.37
CA PHE A 321 6.34 -3.94 9.08
C PHE A 321 5.71 -5.04 9.93
N LEU A 322 5.63 -6.27 9.43
CA LEU A 322 5.22 -7.44 10.22
C LEU A 322 6.13 -7.64 11.45
N PHE A 323 7.44 -7.48 11.31
CA PHE A 323 8.40 -7.63 12.40
C PHE A 323 8.26 -6.54 13.48
N VAL A 324 8.02 -5.28 13.10
CA VAL A 324 7.94 -4.15 14.07
C VAL A 324 6.56 -3.98 14.69
N PHE A 325 5.48 -4.13 13.91
CA PHE A 325 4.11 -3.86 14.36
C PHE A 325 3.33 -5.13 14.75
N GLY A 326 3.83 -6.30 14.36
CA GLY A 326 3.19 -7.60 14.57
C GLY A 326 2.12 -7.92 13.52
N GLY A 327 1.64 -9.17 13.56
CA GLY A 327 0.65 -9.67 12.59
C GLY A 327 -0.79 -9.19 12.80
N GLN A 328 -1.09 -8.65 13.98
CA GLN A 328 -2.45 -8.34 14.44
C GLN A 328 -3.00 -7.05 13.80
N THR A 329 -4.25 -7.10 13.31
CA THR A 329 -4.99 -5.90 12.92
C THR A 329 -5.43 -5.12 14.17
N ARG A 330 -5.18 -3.82 14.21
CA ARG A 330 -5.53 -2.92 15.31
C ARG A 330 -6.46 -1.81 14.81
N GLN A 331 -7.15 -1.09 15.69
CA GLN A 331 -7.94 0.11 15.32
C GLN A 331 -7.37 1.35 16.02
N PHE A 332 -7.69 2.53 15.50
CA PHE A 332 -7.43 3.78 16.22
C PHE A 332 -8.44 3.90 17.37
N ASN A 333 -7.99 4.23 18.58
CA ASN A 333 -8.87 4.37 19.74
C ASN A 333 -9.80 5.59 19.61
N GLU A 334 -9.27 6.70 19.10
CA GLU A 334 -10.07 7.88 18.74
C GLU A 334 -10.98 7.57 17.55
N PHE A 335 -12.25 7.96 17.65
CA PHE A 335 -13.30 7.72 16.65
C PHE A 335 -13.63 6.24 16.37
N ALA A 336 -13.13 5.30 17.19
CA ALA A 336 -13.68 3.95 17.28
C ALA A 336 -15.16 4.02 17.70
N GLY A 337 -16.03 3.24 17.03
CA GLY A 337 -17.46 3.19 17.36
C GLY A 337 -18.22 4.51 17.18
N GLN A 338 -17.67 5.49 16.44
CA GLN A 338 -18.38 6.75 16.18
C GLN A 338 -19.70 6.48 15.43
N ALA A 339 -20.82 6.94 16.00
CA ALA A 339 -22.13 6.82 15.39
C ALA A 339 -22.17 7.45 13.99
N GLY A 340 -22.89 6.81 13.07
CA GLY A 340 -23.18 7.38 11.76
C GLY A 340 -24.18 8.53 11.84
N ILE A 341 -24.20 9.34 10.78
CA ILE A 341 -25.24 10.34 10.52
C ILE A 341 -26.08 9.82 9.35
N ASP A 342 -27.39 9.76 9.54
CA ASP A 342 -28.35 9.45 8.48
C ASP A 342 -28.57 10.66 7.57
N ILE A 343 -28.24 10.51 6.29
CA ILE A 343 -28.45 11.49 5.23
C ILE A 343 -29.46 10.91 4.24
N GLY A 344 -30.70 10.74 4.70
CA GLY A 344 -31.76 10.08 3.95
C GLY A 344 -31.47 8.58 3.80
N PRO A 345 -31.32 8.03 2.58
CA PRO A 345 -31.07 6.60 2.35
C PRO A 345 -29.58 6.20 2.51
N VAL A 346 -28.76 7.02 3.18
CA VAL A 346 -27.31 6.78 3.34
C VAL A 346 -26.88 7.08 4.77
N LEU A 347 -26.27 6.10 5.43
CA LEU A 347 -25.57 6.23 6.70
C LEU A 347 -24.09 6.52 6.43
N ILE A 348 -23.55 7.61 6.97
CA ILE A 348 -22.11 7.95 6.84
C ILE A 348 -21.52 8.34 8.19
N THR A 349 -20.35 7.80 8.54
CA THR A 349 -19.69 8.21 9.79
C THR A 349 -18.99 9.57 9.63
N PRO A 350 -18.97 10.43 10.66
CA PRO A 350 -18.32 11.74 10.57
C PRO A 350 -16.82 11.63 10.24
N LYS A 351 -16.10 10.64 10.78
CA LYS A 351 -14.69 10.39 10.42
C LYS A 351 -14.50 10.12 8.93
N ASP A 352 -15.39 9.36 8.29
CA ASP A 352 -15.25 8.97 6.88
C ASP A 352 -15.63 10.14 5.97
N LEU A 353 -16.65 10.93 6.35
CA LEU A 353 -17.00 12.19 5.70
C LEU A 353 -15.85 13.21 5.76
N ILE A 354 -15.30 13.47 6.96
CA ILE A 354 -14.20 14.42 7.15
C ILE A 354 -12.94 13.96 6.42
N ALA A 355 -12.58 12.68 6.52
CA ALA A 355 -11.42 12.11 5.82
C ALA A 355 -11.59 12.21 4.29
N SER A 356 -12.80 12.00 3.77
CA SER A 356 -13.10 12.14 2.34
C SER A 356 -13.03 13.59 1.86
N ILE A 357 -13.53 14.54 2.65
CA ILE A 357 -13.39 15.98 2.38
C ILE A 357 -11.90 16.39 2.34
N VAL A 358 -11.09 15.94 3.31
CA VAL A 358 -9.63 16.19 3.30
C VAL A 358 -8.96 15.51 2.11
N GLY A 359 -9.38 14.29 1.73
CA GLY A 359 -8.90 13.59 0.53
C GLY A 359 -9.18 14.36 -0.76
N ILE A 360 -10.41 14.86 -0.93
CA ILE A 360 -10.80 15.72 -2.06
C ILE A 360 -9.98 17.02 -2.07
N ILE A 361 -9.75 17.64 -0.91
CA ILE A 361 -8.91 18.84 -0.78
C ILE A 361 -7.45 18.53 -1.19
N LEU A 362 -6.87 17.40 -0.77
CA LEU A 362 -5.51 17.01 -1.15
C LEU A 362 -5.37 16.69 -2.65
N ILE A 363 -6.37 16.04 -3.25
CA ILE A 363 -6.45 15.83 -4.71
C ILE A 363 -6.57 17.17 -5.44
N GLY A 364 -7.42 18.08 -4.95
CA GLY A 364 -7.60 19.43 -5.49
C GLY A 364 -6.35 20.30 -5.40
N LEU A 365 -5.66 20.29 -4.26
CA LEU A 365 -4.39 20.98 -4.03
C LEU A 365 -3.28 20.42 -4.93
N THR A 366 -3.19 19.09 -5.08
CA THR A 366 -2.22 18.44 -5.98
C THR A 366 -2.50 18.82 -7.45
N THR A 367 -3.76 18.83 -7.84
CA THR A 367 -4.23 19.24 -9.18
C THR A 367 -3.92 20.73 -9.45
N PHE A 368 -4.21 21.60 -8.48
CA PHE A 368 -3.90 23.02 -8.56
C PHE A 368 -2.39 23.27 -8.63
N TRP A 369 -1.61 22.60 -7.78
CA TRP A 369 -0.14 22.64 -7.78
C TRP A 369 0.41 22.26 -9.15
N LEU A 370 -0.06 21.14 -9.71
CA LEU A 370 0.35 20.65 -11.01
C LEU A 370 0.00 21.65 -12.12
N LEU A 371 -1.25 22.13 -12.19
CA LEU A 371 -1.68 23.04 -13.26
C LEU A 371 -1.02 24.42 -13.17
N ARG A 372 -1.09 25.08 -12.01
CA ARG A 372 -0.86 26.53 -11.88
C ARG A 372 0.57 26.93 -11.46
N THR A 373 1.37 26.04 -10.87
CA THR A 373 2.69 26.43 -10.32
C THR A 373 3.86 26.28 -11.31
N LYS A 374 4.97 26.97 -11.04
CA LYS A 374 6.24 26.78 -11.78
C LYS A 374 6.76 25.34 -11.65
N ALA A 375 6.64 24.72 -10.48
CA ALA A 375 7.05 23.34 -10.24
C ALA A 375 6.17 22.33 -11.01
N GLY A 376 4.86 22.57 -11.08
CA GLY A 376 3.94 21.77 -11.89
C GLY A 376 4.20 21.88 -13.40
N LYS A 377 4.59 23.06 -13.90
CA LYS A 377 5.08 23.22 -15.28
C LYS A 377 6.38 22.45 -15.53
N ALA A 378 7.36 22.52 -14.63
CA ALA A 378 8.59 21.76 -14.73
C ALA A 378 8.35 20.23 -14.66
N THR A 379 7.36 19.80 -13.87
CA THR A 379 6.92 18.40 -13.78
C THR A 379 6.39 17.87 -15.11
N ARG A 380 5.58 18.66 -15.84
CA ARG A 380 5.16 18.30 -17.20
C ARG A 380 6.34 18.24 -18.18
N ALA A 381 7.19 19.27 -18.21
CA ALA A 381 8.35 19.29 -19.11
C ALA A 381 9.28 18.08 -18.92
N VAL A 382 9.50 17.64 -17.67
CA VAL A 382 10.25 16.42 -17.35
C VAL A 382 9.52 15.14 -17.76
N ALA A 383 8.18 15.08 -17.63
CA ALA A 383 7.38 13.93 -18.05
C ALA A 383 7.26 13.78 -19.59
N ASP A 384 7.29 14.92 -20.31
CA ASP A 384 7.29 14.99 -21.78
C ASP A 384 8.69 14.64 -22.35
N ASN A 385 9.77 15.30 -21.88
CA ASN A 385 11.16 14.95 -22.26
C ASN A 385 12.21 15.41 -21.22
N PRO A 386 12.81 14.50 -20.43
CA PRO A 386 13.81 14.84 -19.42
C PRO A 386 15.09 15.51 -19.96
N ALA A 387 15.52 15.16 -21.18
CA ALA A 387 16.77 15.69 -21.77
C ALA A 387 16.59 17.13 -22.27
N LEU A 388 15.49 17.41 -22.97
CA LEU A 388 15.17 18.78 -23.39
C LEU A 388 14.86 19.67 -22.17
N ALA A 389 14.23 19.12 -21.13
CA ALA A 389 14.03 19.83 -19.86
C ALA A 389 15.38 20.21 -19.20
N SER A 390 16.36 19.30 -19.14
CA SER A 390 17.68 19.60 -18.55
C SER A 390 18.47 20.62 -19.38
N ALA A 391 18.44 20.53 -20.71
CA ALA A 391 19.02 21.53 -21.61
C ALA A 391 18.36 22.92 -21.43
N SER A 392 17.08 22.96 -21.07
CA SER A 392 16.34 24.18 -20.73
C SER A 392 16.60 24.70 -19.30
N GLY A 393 17.62 24.18 -18.61
CA GLY A 393 17.99 24.59 -17.25
C GLY A 393 17.11 24.04 -16.13
N ILE A 394 16.21 23.08 -16.39
CA ILE A 394 15.38 22.46 -15.36
C ILE A 394 16.18 21.37 -14.63
N GLU A 395 16.34 21.50 -13.31
CA GLU A 395 16.99 20.46 -12.49
C GLU A 395 16.06 19.25 -12.29
N VAL A 396 16.07 18.36 -13.30
CA VAL A 396 15.24 17.15 -13.42
C VAL A 396 15.13 16.36 -12.11
N GLU A 397 16.24 16.18 -11.39
CA GLU A 397 16.26 15.40 -10.15
C GLU A 397 15.55 16.09 -8.96
N LYS A 398 15.51 17.44 -8.91
CA LYS A 398 14.66 18.14 -7.92
C LYS A 398 13.19 17.98 -8.27
N VAL A 399 12.83 18.02 -9.54
CA VAL A 399 11.46 17.77 -10.02
C VAL A 399 11.00 16.36 -9.66
N ILE A 400 11.80 15.34 -10.00
CA ILE A 400 11.55 13.94 -9.62
C ILE A 400 11.46 13.83 -8.09
N SER A 401 12.43 14.34 -7.33
CA SER A 401 12.40 14.22 -5.86
C SER A 401 11.19 14.93 -5.22
N THR A 402 10.66 15.99 -5.83
CA THR A 402 9.44 16.67 -5.36
C THR A 402 8.21 15.79 -5.61
N VAL A 403 8.13 15.19 -6.79
CA VAL A 403 7.09 14.24 -7.17
C VAL A 403 7.08 12.99 -6.27
N TRP A 404 8.25 12.44 -5.93
CA TRP A 404 8.35 11.32 -4.99
C TRP A 404 7.86 11.68 -3.58
N VAL A 405 8.19 12.88 -3.07
CA VAL A 405 7.69 13.39 -1.78
C VAL A 405 6.17 13.53 -1.79
N LEU A 406 5.59 14.16 -2.82
CA LEU A 406 4.14 14.30 -2.96
C LEU A 406 3.46 12.93 -3.09
N GLY A 407 3.99 12.03 -3.92
CA GLY A 407 3.41 10.71 -4.16
C GLY A 407 3.41 9.81 -2.93
N ALA A 408 4.48 9.84 -2.12
CA ALA A 408 4.55 9.12 -0.86
C ALA A 408 3.66 9.73 0.24
N GLY A 409 3.50 11.06 0.26
CA GLY A 409 2.56 11.73 1.18
C GLY A 409 1.11 11.39 0.89
N LEU A 410 0.70 11.42 -0.40
CA LEU A 410 -0.65 11.05 -0.83
C LEU A 410 -0.95 9.55 -0.61
N ALA A 411 0.04 8.68 -0.88
CA ALA A 411 -0.06 7.25 -0.54
C ALA A 411 -0.22 7.04 0.97
N GLY A 412 0.58 7.75 1.79
CA GLY A 412 0.48 7.69 3.25
C GLY A 412 -0.91 8.10 3.75
N PHE A 413 -1.47 9.21 3.24
CA PHE A 413 -2.83 9.65 3.62
C PHE A 413 -3.93 8.69 3.13
N SER A 414 -3.78 8.10 1.95
CA SER A 414 -4.65 6.99 1.50
C SER A 414 -4.68 5.85 2.52
N GLY A 415 -3.51 5.46 3.05
CA GLY A 415 -3.40 4.45 4.10
C GLY A 415 -4.09 4.83 5.41
N VAL A 416 -4.00 6.10 5.82
CA VAL A 416 -4.74 6.62 6.98
C VAL A 416 -6.25 6.41 6.84
N MET A 417 -6.81 6.69 5.66
CA MET A 417 -8.25 6.49 5.41
C MET A 417 -8.64 5.01 5.49
N ILE A 418 -7.81 4.09 5.00
CA ILE A 418 -8.03 2.64 5.14
C ILE A 418 -7.98 2.22 6.61
N GLY A 419 -7.00 2.73 7.37
CA GLY A 419 -6.87 2.50 8.80
C GLY A 419 -8.09 2.99 9.60
N LEU A 420 -8.69 4.11 9.21
CA LEU A 420 -9.91 4.67 9.80
C LEU A 420 -11.15 3.79 9.51
N GLN A 421 -11.24 3.20 8.32
CA GLN A 421 -12.39 2.41 7.87
C GLN A 421 -12.33 0.95 8.32
N SER A 422 -11.21 0.27 8.09
CA SER A 422 -11.06 -1.19 8.25
C SER A 422 -10.03 -1.61 9.31
N GLY A 423 -9.36 -0.65 9.95
CA GLY A 423 -8.28 -0.90 10.90
C GLY A 423 -6.90 -1.02 10.23
N VAL A 424 -5.87 -0.94 11.06
CA VAL A 424 -4.46 -0.94 10.68
C VAL A 424 -3.88 -2.35 10.73
N SER A 425 -3.43 -2.83 9.58
CA SER A 425 -2.71 -4.10 9.41
C SER A 425 -1.50 -3.90 8.49
N TRP A 426 -0.40 -4.58 8.78
CA TRP A 426 0.85 -4.58 8.00
C TRP A 426 0.63 -4.98 6.52
N TYR A 427 -0.41 -5.76 6.22
CA TYR A 427 -0.68 -6.32 4.89
C TYR A 427 -1.56 -5.42 4.00
N MET A 428 -2.22 -4.39 4.55
CA MET A 428 -3.26 -3.60 3.83
C MET A 428 -2.76 -3.03 2.50
N GLY A 429 -1.49 -2.60 2.47
CA GLY A 429 -0.91 -1.84 1.37
C GLY A 429 -0.78 -2.68 0.11
N PHE A 430 -0.53 -3.99 0.26
CA PHE A 430 -0.47 -4.93 -0.84
C PHE A 430 -1.86 -5.35 -1.32
N GLN A 431 -2.82 -5.53 -0.41
CA GLN A 431 -4.20 -5.90 -0.76
C GLN A 431 -4.83 -4.91 -1.74
N ILE A 432 -4.63 -3.60 -1.53
CA ILE A 432 -5.14 -2.57 -2.45
C ILE A 432 -4.15 -2.15 -3.54
N LEU A 433 -2.91 -2.65 -3.55
CA LEU A 433 -1.90 -2.24 -4.55
C LEU A 433 -2.37 -2.52 -5.98
N LEU A 434 -2.98 -3.68 -6.22
CA LEU A 434 -3.55 -4.03 -7.52
C LEU A 434 -4.70 -3.10 -7.93
N LEU A 435 -5.49 -2.60 -6.98
CA LEU A 435 -6.58 -1.64 -7.21
C LEU A 435 -6.04 -0.22 -7.49
N VAL A 436 -4.93 0.16 -6.86
CA VAL A 436 -4.23 1.42 -7.15
C VAL A 436 -3.61 1.39 -8.54
N PHE A 437 -2.99 0.27 -8.94
CA PHE A 437 -2.58 0.05 -10.33
C PHE A 437 -3.79 0.05 -11.27
N ALA A 438 -4.90 -0.59 -10.90
CA ALA A 438 -6.13 -0.63 -11.69
C ALA A 438 -6.66 0.78 -12.02
N GLY A 439 -6.88 1.63 -11.01
CA GLY A 439 -7.34 3.00 -11.20
C GLY A 439 -6.35 3.86 -12.00
N THR A 440 -5.05 3.62 -11.83
CA THR A 440 -3.99 4.35 -12.57
C THR A 440 -3.92 3.93 -14.05
N VAL A 441 -4.00 2.63 -14.36
CA VAL A 441 -3.96 2.11 -15.74
C VAL A 441 -5.26 2.43 -16.47
N LEU A 442 -6.42 2.18 -15.84
CA LEU A 442 -7.73 2.55 -16.40
C LEU A 442 -7.82 4.06 -16.68
N GLY A 443 -7.23 4.88 -15.83
CA GLY A 443 -7.12 6.31 -16.03
C GLY A 443 -6.31 6.73 -17.26
N GLY A 444 -5.25 5.98 -17.57
CA GLY A 444 -4.17 6.37 -18.48
C GLY A 444 -2.90 6.68 -17.69
N LEU A 445 -1.92 5.77 -17.74
CA LEU A 445 -0.67 5.82 -17.00
C LEU A 445 0.07 7.16 -17.17
N GLY A 446 0.58 7.72 -16.07
CA GLY A 446 1.32 8.97 -16.07
C GLY A 446 0.47 10.24 -16.08
N THR A 447 -0.87 10.12 -16.18
CA THR A 447 -1.79 11.26 -16.06
C THR A 447 -2.43 11.31 -14.66
N ALA A 448 -2.35 12.46 -13.98
CA ALA A 448 -2.98 12.62 -12.67
C ALA A 448 -4.52 12.65 -12.78
N PHE A 449 -5.06 13.33 -13.80
CA PHE A 449 -6.51 13.40 -14.07
C PHE A 449 -7.11 12.04 -14.40
N GLY A 450 -6.40 11.24 -15.22
CA GLY A 450 -6.79 9.86 -15.50
C GLY A 450 -6.84 9.05 -14.21
N ALA A 451 -5.78 9.08 -13.41
CA ALA A 451 -5.72 8.33 -12.16
C ALA A 451 -6.85 8.67 -11.18
N ILE A 452 -7.31 9.92 -11.10
CA ILE A 452 -8.50 10.31 -10.30
C ILE A 452 -9.76 9.63 -10.85
N LEU A 453 -10.06 9.83 -12.14
CA LEU A 453 -11.29 9.33 -12.77
C LEU A 453 -11.35 7.79 -12.79
N GLY A 454 -10.25 7.14 -13.16
CA GLY A 454 -10.13 5.67 -13.15
C GLY A 454 -10.27 5.08 -11.75
N SER A 455 -9.75 5.74 -10.72
CA SER A 455 -9.89 5.27 -9.33
C SER A 455 -11.30 5.46 -8.77
N LEU A 456 -11.99 6.55 -9.10
CA LEU A 456 -13.40 6.74 -8.74
C LEU A 456 -14.28 5.67 -9.41
N ILE A 457 -14.05 5.39 -10.70
CA ILE A 457 -14.76 4.33 -11.42
C ILE A 457 -14.47 2.95 -10.80
N VAL A 458 -13.21 2.63 -10.49
CA VAL A 458 -12.85 1.37 -9.82
C VAL A 458 -13.49 1.27 -8.43
N GLY A 459 -13.49 2.32 -7.61
CA GLY A 459 -14.12 2.32 -6.28
C GLY A 459 -15.62 2.07 -6.32
N VAL A 460 -16.34 2.78 -7.20
CA VAL A 460 -17.79 2.61 -7.39
C VAL A 460 -18.12 1.23 -7.98
N LEU A 461 -17.35 0.73 -8.95
CA LEU A 461 -17.55 -0.62 -9.49
C LEU A 461 -17.30 -1.72 -8.45
N ILE A 462 -16.29 -1.59 -7.59
CA ILE A 462 -16.02 -2.54 -6.49
C ILE A 462 -17.22 -2.64 -5.57
N GLN A 463 -17.74 -1.51 -5.10
CA GLN A 463 -18.77 -1.48 -4.08
C GLN A 463 -20.17 -1.76 -4.64
N LEU A 464 -20.47 -1.40 -5.89
CA LEU A 464 -21.70 -1.85 -6.56
C LEU A 464 -21.66 -3.34 -6.96
N SER A 465 -20.48 -3.94 -7.15
CA SER A 465 -20.36 -5.37 -7.49
C SER A 465 -20.90 -6.29 -6.39
N THR A 466 -20.96 -5.84 -5.13
CA THR A 466 -21.44 -6.65 -4.00
C THR A 466 -22.95 -6.92 -4.03
N LEU A 467 -23.70 -6.31 -4.95
CA LEU A 467 -25.10 -6.64 -5.21
C LEU A 467 -25.28 -8.00 -5.93
N VAL A 468 -24.21 -8.48 -6.57
CA VAL A 468 -24.18 -9.67 -7.43
C VAL A 468 -23.11 -10.68 -6.97
N ILE A 469 -21.98 -10.19 -6.45
CA ILE A 469 -20.82 -10.98 -6.03
C ILE A 469 -20.72 -10.97 -4.49
N PRO A 470 -20.41 -12.11 -3.82
CA PRO A 470 -20.16 -12.14 -2.37
C PRO A 470 -19.08 -11.13 -1.93
N THR A 471 -19.23 -10.54 -0.74
CA THR A 471 -18.41 -9.38 -0.33
C THR A 471 -16.92 -9.71 -0.18
N GLU A 472 -16.64 -10.97 0.07
CA GLU A 472 -15.33 -11.60 0.28
C GLU A 472 -14.57 -11.68 -1.06
N LEU A 473 -15.31 -11.78 -2.16
CA LEU A 473 -14.81 -11.88 -3.54
C LEU A 473 -14.80 -10.53 -4.28
N LYS A 474 -15.25 -9.43 -3.66
CA LYS A 474 -15.40 -8.12 -4.33
C LYS A 474 -14.11 -7.62 -5.00
N TYR A 475 -12.95 -7.89 -4.40
CA TYR A 475 -11.65 -7.56 -4.98
C TYR A 475 -11.31 -8.40 -6.21
N VAL A 476 -11.67 -9.70 -6.22
CA VAL A 476 -11.47 -10.59 -7.38
C VAL A 476 -12.39 -10.21 -8.52
N GLY A 477 -13.69 -9.97 -8.22
CA GLY A 477 -14.67 -9.51 -9.20
C GLY A 477 -14.24 -8.20 -9.89
N ALA A 478 -13.75 -7.24 -9.13
CA ALA A 478 -13.24 -5.98 -9.66
C ALA A 478 -11.97 -6.15 -10.51
N CYS A 479 -11.06 -7.07 -10.17
CA CYS A 479 -9.93 -7.41 -11.05
C CYS A 479 -10.39 -8.00 -12.39
N VAL A 480 -11.44 -8.83 -12.40
CA VAL A 480 -12.03 -9.37 -13.65
C VAL A 480 -12.69 -8.24 -14.47
N VAL A 481 -13.50 -7.39 -13.84
CA VAL A 481 -14.14 -6.24 -14.50
C VAL A 481 -13.09 -5.28 -15.09
N LEU A 482 -12.00 -5.02 -14.35
CA LEU A 482 -10.86 -4.25 -14.86
C LEU A 482 -10.25 -4.89 -16.11
N ILE A 483 -9.95 -6.19 -16.07
CA ILE A 483 -9.34 -6.91 -17.20
C ILE A 483 -10.22 -6.79 -18.45
N LEU A 484 -11.54 -6.92 -18.30
CA LEU A 484 -12.49 -6.71 -19.39
C LEU A 484 -12.46 -5.27 -19.93
N ILE A 485 -12.44 -4.26 -19.07
CA ILE A 485 -12.38 -2.85 -19.51
C ILE A 485 -11.03 -2.54 -20.19
N LEU A 486 -9.91 -3.06 -19.69
CA LEU A 486 -8.59 -2.87 -20.30
C LEU A 486 -8.43 -3.62 -21.63
N LEU A 487 -9.11 -4.76 -21.81
CA LEU A 487 -9.18 -5.46 -23.09
C LEU A 487 -9.99 -4.67 -24.14
N ILE A 488 -11.00 -3.90 -23.70
CA ILE A 488 -11.81 -3.01 -24.55
C ILE A 488 -11.12 -1.65 -24.79
N ARG A 489 -10.34 -1.15 -23.82
CA ARG A 489 -9.57 0.10 -23.91
C ARG A 489 -8.17 -0.04 -23.24
N PRO A 490 -7.15 -0.52 -23.96
CA PRO A 490 -5.78 -0.60 -23.43
C PRO A 490 -5.12 0.77 -23.24
N GLU A 491 -5.57 1.81 -23.97
CA GLU A 491 -5.11 3.21 -23.79
C GLU A 491 -5.64 3.87 -22.50
N GLY A 492 -6.62 3.25 -21.82
CA GLY A 492 -7.36 3.86 -20.71
C GLY A 492 -8.40 4.90 -21.15
N ILE A 493 -8.94 5.64 -20.18
CA ILE A 493 -10.02 6.61 -20.40
C ILE A 493 -9.48 7.95 -20.93
N LEU A 494 -8.38 8.46 -20.35
CA LEU A 494 -7.75 9.74 -20.70
C LEU A 494 -6.31 9.59 -21.25
N GLY A 495 -5.97 8.41 -21.78
CA GLY A 495 -4.69 8.18 -22.45
C GLY A 495 -4.48 9.13 -23.64
N ARG A 496 -3.28 9.72 -23.72
CA ARG A 496 -2.84 10.36 -24.97
C ARG A 496 -2.47 9.25 -25.96
N ARG A 497 -3.03 9.30 -27.16
CA ARG A 497 -2.49 8.59 -28.32
C ARG A 497 -1.11 9.14 -28.63
N GLU A 498 -0.09 8.35 -28.31
CA GLU A 498 1.29 8.64 -28.69
C GLU A 498 1.38 8.47 -30.21
N ARG A 499 1.51 9.60 -30.93
CA ARG A 499 1.44 9.62 -32.39
C ARG A 499 2.79 9.16 -32.96
N ILE A 500 2.98 7.84 -33.00
CA ILE A 500 4.14 7.19 -33.61
C ILE A 500 4.26 7.68 -35.06
N GLY A 501 5.41 8.26 -35.41
CA GLY A 501 5.73 8.89 -36.68
C GLY A 501 7.12 9.49 -36.67
#